data_AF-A0A178THW8-F1
#
_entry.id   AF-A0A178THW8-F1
#
_cell.length_a   1.000
_cell.length_b   1.000
_cell.length_c   1.000
_cell.angle_alpha   90.00
_cell.angle_beta   90.00
_cell.angle_gamma   90.00
#
_symmetry.space_group_name_H-M   'P 1'
#
loop_
_entity.id
_entity.type
_entity.pdbx_description
1 polymer ?
#
loop_
_entity_poly.entity_id
_entity_poly.type
_entity_poly.pdbx_seq_one_letter_code
_entity_poly.pdbx_strand_id
1 'polypeptide(L)'
;MTNLQRLMLEIKGIDLDQNELAVYLAENNLNPHDEYNPQSATNKRNIYKTALSILESIANNPSLMRSYKLDDMTVTDFHENLLNRIDQLERKIRSMKTDEENQQGNVFMLFNS
;
A
#
# COMPACT_ATOMS: atom_id res chain seq x y z
N MET A 1 -4.07 1.46 -16.45
CA MET A 1 -3.63 2.28 -15.28
C MET A 1 -2.27 1.79 -14.87
N THR A 2 -1.30 2.66 -14.60
CA THR A 2 0.05 2.22 -14.18
C THR A 2 0.10 1.90 -12.69
N ASN A 3 1.12 1.14 -12.26
CA ASN A 3 1.37 0.88 -10.83
C ASN A 3 1.52 2.19 -10.03
N LEU A 4 2.19 3.20 -10.61
CA LEU A 4 2.31 4.52 -10.00
C LEU A 4 0.95 5.20 -9.81
N GLN A 5 0.11 5.21 -10.85
CA GLN A 5 -1.24 5.78 -10.74
C GLN A 5 -2.10 5.05 -9.69
N ARG A 6 -1.95 3.73 -9.59
CA ARG A 6 -2.66 2.94 -8.58
C ARG A 6 -2.19 3.28 -7.16
N LEU A 7 -0.89 3.45 -6.97
CA LEU A 7 -0.31 3.85 -5.69
C LEU A 7 -0.79 5.24 -5.28
N MET A 8 -0.76 6.22 -6.20
CA MET A 8 -1.25 7.59 -5.96
C MET A 8 -2.72 7.62 -5.49
N LEU A 9 -3.55 6.69 -5.98
CA LEU A 9 -4.94 6.57 -5.50
C LEU A 9 -5.04 6.05 -4.06
N GLU A 10 -4.10 5.24 -3.60
CA GLU A 10 -4.09 4.70 -2.23
C GLU A 10 -3.51 5.70 -1.21
N ILE A 11 -2.52 6.49 -1.63
CA ILE A 11 -1.92 7.58 -0.81
C ILE A 11 -2.60 8.94 -1.03
N LYS A 12 -3.80 8.95 -1.61
CA LYS A 12 -4.52 10.18 -1.96
C LYS A 12 -4.67 11.09 -0.73
N GLY A 13 -4.05 12.27 -0.78
CA GLY A 13 -3.97 13.22 0.34
C GLY A 13 -2.54 13.47 0.84
N ILE A 14 -1.57 12.67 0.39
CA ILE A 14 -0.14 12.88 0.63
C ILE A 14 0.49 13.28 -0.71
N ASP A 15 0.98 14.50 -0.79
CA ASP A 15 1.69 15.02 -1.96
C ASP A 15 3.19 14.69 -1.82
N LEU A 16 3.61 13.57 -2.41
CA LEU A 16 5.01 13.12 -2.48
C LEU A 16 5.52 13.25 -3.91
N ASP A 17 6.83 13.43 -4.07
CA ASP A 17 7.43 13.49 -5.40
C ASP A 17 7.30 12.12 -6.11
N GLN A 18 6.98 12.16 -7.41
CA GLN A 18 6.88 10.96 -8.23
C GLN A 18 8.19 10.17 -8.25
N ASN A 19 9.33 10.85 -8.10
CA ASN A 19 10.64 10.19 -7.98
C ASN A 19 10.75 9.37 -6.70
N GLU A 20 10.28 9.88 -5.56
CA GLU A 20 10.28 9.14 -4.29
C GLU A 20 9.34 7.94 -4.38
N LEU A 21 8.14 8.12 -4.95
CA LEU A 21 7.20 7.04 -5.19
C LEU A 21 7.79 5.95 -6.09
N ALA A 22 8.57 6.33 -7.11
CA ALA A 22 9.25 5.40 -7.99
C ALA A 22 10.31 4.57 -7.24
N VAL A 23 11.04 5.16 -6.29
CA VAL A 23 12.00 4.45 -5.43
C VAL A 23 11.28 3.42 -4.56
N TYR A 24 10.22 3.81 -3.85
CA TYR A 24 9.48 2.87 -3.00
C TYR A 24 8.83 1.72 -3.81
N LEU A 25 8.39 1.98 -5.04
CA LEU A 25 7.90 0.94 -5.95
C LEU A 25 9.03 -0.01 -6.36
N ALA A 26 10.20 0.53 -6.71
CA ALA A 26 11.37 -0.25 -7.08
C ALA A 26 11.85 -1.16 -5.93
N GLU A 27 11.84 -0.66 -4.68
CA GLU A 27 12.15 -1.46 -3.48
C GLU A 27 11.22 -2.67 -3.30
N ASN A 28 9.97 -2.55 -3.78
CA ASN A 28 8.97 -3.62 -3.74
C ASN A 28 8.93 -4.45 -5.02
N ASN A 29 9.97 -4.37 -5.86
CA ASN A 29 10.08 -5.06 -7.16
C ASN A 29 8.91 -4.74 -8.13
N LEU A 30 8.40 -3.51 -8.08
CA LEU A 30 7.38 -3.01 -9.00
C LEU A 30 7.97 -1.91 -9.86
N ASN A 31 7.81 -2.01 -11.18
CA ASN A 31 8.14 -0.89 -12.05
C ASN A 31 7.00 0.14 -12.01
N PRO A 32 7.30 1.44 -11.85
CA PRO A 32 6.29 2.50 -11.80
C PRO A 32 5.50 2.65 -13.11
N HIS A 33 6.16 2.38 -14.24
CA HIS A 33 5.59 2.51 -15.59
C HIS A 33 4.86 1.25 -16.07
N ASP A 34 5.00 0.12 -15.36
CA ASP A 34 4.30 -1.11 -15.75
C ASP A 34 2.79 -0.97 -15.55
N GLU A 35 2.06 -1.69 -16.40
CA GLU A 35 0.61 -1.75 -16.32
C GLU A 35 0.18 -2.51 -15.07
N TYR A 36 -0.70 -1.88 -14.28
CA TYR A 36 -1.26 -2.49 -13.09
C TYR A 36 -2.15 -3.66 -13.48
N ASN A 37 -1.79 -4.86 -13.01
CA ASN A 37 -2.60 -6.05 -13.18
C ASN A 37 -3.48 -6.28 -11.92
N PRO A 38 -4.79 -5.99 -11.97
CA PRO A 38 -5.69 -6.21 -10.84
C PRO A 38 -5.96 -7.69 -10.56
N GLN A 39 -5.65 -8.60 -11.49
CA GLN A 39 -5.84 -10.04 -11.34
C GLN A 39 -4.72 -10.71 -10.55
N SER A 40 -3.53 -10.11 -10.50
CA SER A 40 -2.44 -10.63 -9.68
C SER A 40 -2.60 -10.14 -8.24
N ALA A 41 -2.95 -11.06 -7.32
CA ALA A 41 -2.97 -10.76 -5.90
C ALA A 41 -1.57 -10.36 -5.41
N THR A 42 -0.52 -10.91 -6.03
CA THR A 42 0.88 -10.57 -5.74
C THR A 42 1.20 -9.11 -6.07
N ASN A 43 0.86 -8.64 -7.27
CA ASN A 43 1.09 -7.24 -7.66
C ASN A 43 0.30 -6.28 -6.76
N LYS A 44 -0.97 -6.60 -6.51
CA LYS A 44 -1.83 -5.84 -5.59
C LYS A 44 -1.26 -5.78 -4.17
N ARG A 45 -0.75 -6.90 -3.65
CA ARG A 45 -0.10 -6.96 -2.33
C ARG A 45 1.16 -6.11 -2.28
N ASN A 46 1.98 -6.12 -3.32
CA ASN A 46 3.21 -5.33 -3.38
C ASN A 46 2.90 -3.82 -3.40
N ILE A 47 1.87 -3.37 -4.14
CA ILE A 47 1.44 -1.96 -4.10
C ILE A 47 1.02 -1.55 -2.69
N TYR A 48 0.29 -2.42 -1.98
CA TYR A 48 -0.11 -2.14 -0.61
C TYR A 48 1.08 -2.11 0.36
N LYS A 49 2.08 -2.96 0.16
CA LYS A 49 3.34 -2.90 0.91
C LYS A 49 4.07 -1.60 0.65
N THR A 50 4.15 -1.15 -0.61
CA THR A 50 4.73 0.14 -0.97
C THR A 50 4.01 1.30 -0.27
N ALA A 51 2.68 1.29 -0.30
CA ALA A 51 1.88 2.30 0.41
C ALA A 51 2.12 2.27 1.92
N LEU A 52 2.25 1.08 2.51
CA LEU A 52 2.57 0.91 3.93
C LEU A 52 3.94 1.53 4.26
N SER A 53 4.99 1.19 3.51
CA SER A 53 6.33 1.74 3.74
C SER A 53 6.38 3.26 3.62
N ILE A 54 5.62 3.85 2.71
CA ILE A 54 5.48 5.31 2.58
C ILE A 54 4.85 5.90 3.85
N LEU A 55 3.75 5.31 4.32
CA LEU A 55 3.06 5.80 5.53
C LEU A 55 3.93 5.65 6.78
N GLU A 56 4.68 4.55 6.90
CA GLU A 56 5.65 4.35 7.98
C GLU A 56 6.79 5.37 7.93
N SER A 57 7.29 5.70 6.74
CA SER A 57 8.31 6.74 6.55
C SER A 57 7.80 8.12 6.99
N ILE A 58 6.53 8.44 6.68
CA ILE A 58 5.87 9.67 7.14
C ILE A 58 5.65 9.64 8.66
N ALA A 59 5.22 8.51 9.22
CA ALA A 59 5.03 8.34 10.66
C ALA A 59 6.35 8.54 11.43
N ASN A 60 7.45 8.04 10.87
CA ASN A 60 8.79 8.13 11.47
C ASN A 60 9.41 9.53 11.34
N ASN A 61 8.86 10.40 10.49
CA ASN A 61 9.39 11.75 10.29
C ASN A 61 8.38 12.82 10.77
N PRO A 62 8.52 13.32 12.02
CA PRO A 62 7.64 14.35 12.58
C PRO A 62 7.56 15.64 11.75
N SER A 63 8.62 15.97 10.98
CA SER A 63 8.65 17.13 10.10
C SER A 63 7.72 16.97 8.91
N LEU A 64 7.66 15.76 8.33
CA LEU A 64 6.70 15.43 7.26
C LEU A 64 5.27 15.44 7.81
N MET A 65 5.04 14.90 9.02
CA MET A 65 3.71 14.95 9.66
C MET A 65 3.19 16.38 9.85
N ARG A 66 4.08 17.33 10.18
CA ARG A 66 3.72 18.74 10.30
C ARG A 66 3.41 19.37 8.94
N SER A 67 4.07 18.94 7.86
CA SER A 67 3.87 19.47 6.51
C SER A 67 2.53 19.07 5.89
N TYR A 68 1.98 17.90 6.25
CA TYR A 68 0.71 17.38 5.69
C TYR A 68 -0.53 17.69 6.53
N LYS A 69 -0.38 18.49 7.60
CA LYS A 69 -1.52 18.96 8.37
C LYS A 69 -2.45 19.80 7.49
N LEU A 70 -3.72 19.40 7.43
CA LEU A 70 -4.80 20.34 7.14
C LEU A 70 -4.92 21.32 8.31
N ASP A 71 -5.08 22.61 8.02
CA ASP A 71 -4.94 23.74 8.96
C ASP A 71 -5.73 23.61 10.29
N ASP A 72 -6.77 22.77 10.34
CA ASP A 72 -7.64 22.58 11.51
C ASP A 72 -7.45 21.26 12.29
N MET A 73 -6.57 20.36 11.87
CA MET A 73 -6.35 19.08 12.56
C MET A 73 -5.15 19.15 13.50
N THR A 74 -5.21 18.56 14.71
CA THR A 74 -4.04 18.52 15.61
C THR A 74 -2.98 17.51 15.10
N VAL A 75 -1.72 17.65 15.54
CA VAL A 75 -0.66 16.71 15.09
C VAL A 75 -1.01 15.31 15.57
N THR A 76 -1.60 15.24 16.77
CA THR A 76 -2.09 14.03 17.41
C THR A 76 -3.20 13.36 16.60
N ASP A 77 -4.22 14.11 16.17
CA ASP A 77 -5.32 13.55 15.37
C ASP A 77 -4.84 13.02 14.02
N PHE A 78 -3.91 13.72 13.37
CA PHE A 78 -3.29 13.25 12.13
C PHE A 78 -2.47 11.97 12.38
N HIS A 79 -1.71 11.93 13.47
CA HIS A 79 -0.92 10.75 13.86
C HIS A 79 -1.82 9.54 14.14
N GLU A 80 -2.90 9.71 14.88
CA GLU A 80 -3.86 8.64 15.14
C GLU A 80 -4.55 8.14 13.86
N ASN A 81 -4.98 9.06 12.98
CA ASN A 81 -5.55 8.68 11.68
C ASN A 81 -4.55 7.94 10.79
N LEU A 82 -3.28 8.37 10.81
CA LEU A 82 -2.21 7.72 10.06
C LEU A 82 -1.90 6.33 10.61
N LEU A 83 -1.79 6.16 11.93
CA LEU A 83 -1.61 4.85 12.57
C LEU A 83 -2.80 3.91 12.29
N ASN A 84 -4.03 4.42 12.36
CA ASN A 84 -5.22 3.66 11.99
C ASN A 84 -5.18 3.20 10.53
N ARG A 85 -4.67 4.05 9.62
CA ARG A 85 -4.50 3.69 8.21
C ARG A 85 -3.42 2.63 8.01
N ILE A 86 -2.31 2.71 8.75
CA ILE A 86 -1.25 1.70 8.78
C ILE A 86 -1.83 0.35 9.23
N ASP A 87 -2.56 0.29 10.35
CA ASP A 87 -3.16 -0.97 10.84
C ASP A 87 -4.18 -1.54 9.83
N GLN A 88 -5.02 -0.69 9.23
CA GLN A 88 -5.95 -1.12 8.19
C GLN A 88 -5.22 -1.74 6.98
N LEU A 89 -4.13 -1.12 6.53
CA LEU A 89 -3.34 -1.64 5.41
C LEU A 89 -2.60 -2.93 5.79
N GLU A 90 -2.02 -3.00 6.99
CA GLU A 90 -1.31 -4.19 7.47
C GLU A 90 -2.28 -5.39 7.59
N ARG A 91 -3.46 -5.20 8.17
CA ARG A 91 -4.53 -6.20 8.21
C ARG A 91 -4.97 -6.60 6.81
N LYS A 92 -5.11 -5.64 5.90
CA LYS A 92 -5.48 -5.92 4.52
C LYS A 92 -4.41 -6.78 3.84
N ILE A 93 -3.13 -6.43 3.97
CA ILE A 93 -1.99 -7.20 3.45
C ILE A 93 -1.96 -8.61 4.04
N ARG A 94 -2.23 -8.77 5.34
CA ARG A 94 -2.33 -10.08 6.00
C ARG A 94 -3.53 -10.90 5.54
N SER A 95 -4.66 -10.26 5.29
CA SER A 95 -5.89 -10.90 4.81
C SER A 95 -5.85 -11.26 3.32
N MET A 96 -4.96 -10.65 2.55
CA MET A 96 -4.74 -10.98 1.14
C MET A 96 -3.98 -12.29 1.03
N LYS A 97 -4.71 -13.35 0.70
CA LYS A 97 -4.14 -14.63 0.25
C LYS A 97 -3.27 -14.38 -0.98
N THR A 98 -2.07 -14.94 -0.99
CA THR A 98 -1.21 -14.95 -2.18
C THR A 98 -1.86 -15.78 -3.29
N ASP A 99 -1.50 -15.53 -4.55
CA ASP A 99 -2.04 -16.27 -5.70
C ASP A 99 -1.86 -17.80 -5.55
N GLU A 100 -0.81 -18.23 -4.83
CA GLU A 100 -0.53 -19.63 -4.48
C GLU A 100 -1.55 -20.26 -3.50
N GLU A 101 -2.05 -19.51 -2.53
CA GLU A 101 -3.06 -19.99 -1.58
C GLU A 101 -4.47 -20.09 -2.20
N ASN A 102 -4.75 -19.24 -3.20
CA ASN A 102 -6.00 -19.32 -3.97
C ASN A 102 -6.05 -20.58 -4.85
N GLN A 103 -4.90 -21.05 -5.36
CA GLN A 103 -4.83 -22.28 -6.13
C GLN A 103 -5.00 -23.53 -5.26
N GLN A 104 -4.42 -23.56 -4.05
CA GLN A 104 -4.56 -24.73 -3.15
C GLN A 104 -5.99 -24.97 -2.65
N GLY A 105 -6.80 -23.91 -2.46
CA GLY A 105 -8.18 -24.05 -2.00
C GLY A 105 -9.10 -24.81 -2.97
N ASN A 106 -8.80 -24.78 -4.28
CA ASN A 106 -9.60 -25.48 -5.29
C ASN A 106 -9.18 -26.94 -5.52
N VAL A 107 -7.91 -27.27 -5.22
CA VAL A 107 -7.38 -28.63 -5.43
C VAL A 107 -7.94 -29.62 -4.39
N PHE A 108 -8.18 -29.17 -3.15
CA PHE A 108 -8.70 -30.05 -2.10
C PHE A 108 -10.16 -30.51 -2.35
N MET A 109 -10.96 -29.75 -3.11
CA MET A 109 -12.33 -30.15 -3.47
C MET A 109 -12.41 -31.12 -4.65
N LEU A 110 -11.34 -31.26 -5.45
CA LEU A 110 -11.32 -32.14 -6.63
C LEU A 110 -10.97 -33.60 -6.31
N PHE A 111 -10.38 -33.87 -5.15
CA PHE A 111 -9.97 -35.23 -4.75
C PHE A 111 -10.95 -35.93 -3.80
N ASN A 112 -12.09 -35.31 -3.53
CA ASN A 112 -13.11 -35.84 -2.62
C ASN A 112 -14.41 -36.26 -3.34
N SER A 113 -14.33 -36.56 -4.65
CA SER A 113 -15.42 -37.07 -5.50
C SER A 113 -15.23 -38.54 -5.82
#